data_AF-A0A9E5W4M5-F1
#
_entry.id   AF-A0A9E5W4M5-F1
#
_cell.length_a   1.000
_cell.length_b   1.000
_cell.length_c   1.000
_cell.angle_alpha   90.00
_cell.angle_beta   90.00
_cell.angle_gamma   90.00
#
_symmetry.space_group_name_H-M   'P 1'
#
loop_
_entity.id
_entity.type
_entity.pdbx_description
1 polymer ?
#
loop_
_entity_poly.entity_id
_entity_poly.type
_entity_poly.pdbx_seq_one_letter_code
_entity_poly.pdbx_strand_id
1 'polypeptide(L)' 'MKPVYNALLQWIGENGHTPTGIAYEFYYNSPNEVPESDLLTKIILPLE' A
#
# COMPACT_ATOMS: atom_id res chain seq x y z
N MET A 1 -1.56 10.84 6.77
CA MET A 1 -1.21 9.67 5.92
C MET A 1 -2.24 8.57 6.15
N LYS A 2 -2.62 7.81 5.11
CA LYS A 2 -3.61 6.72 5.25
C LYS A 2 -3.03 5.59 6.13
N PRO A 3 -3.85 4.84 6.90
CA PRO A 3 -3.36 3.83 7.86
C PRO A 3 -2.40 2.79 7.28
N VAL A 4 -2.65 2.31 6.05
CA VAL A 4 -1.81 1.32 5.38
C VAL A 4 -0.39 1.81 5.07
N TYR A 5 -0.24 3.08 4.66
CA TYR A 5 1.07 3.66 4.37
C TYR A 5 1.88 3.86 5.65
N ASN A 6 1.24 4.26 6.75
CA ASN A 6 1.91 4.36 8.05
C ASN A 6 2.44 2.99 8.50
N ALA A 7 1.63 1.94 8.39
CA ALA A 7 2.03 0.58 8.77
C ALA A 7 3.21 0.07 7.93
N LEU A 8 3.16 0.28 6.61
CA LEU A 8 4.27 -0.11 5.71
C LEU A 8 5.55 0.67 6.03
N LEU A 9 5.47 2.00 6.17
CA LEU A 9 6.63 2.83 6.47
C LEU A 9 7.22 2.54 7.85
N GLN A 10 6.38 2.27 8.86
CA GLN A 10 6.83 1.84 10.17
C GLN A 10 7.61 0.53 10.09
N TRP A 11 7.04 -0.50 9.44
CA TRP A 11 7.73 -1.79 9.28
C TRP A 11 9.05 -1.64 8.51
N ILE A 12 9.07 -0.84 7.44
CA ILE A 12 10.28 -0.55 6.66
C ILE A 12 11.37 0.05 7.56
N GLY A 13 11.03 1.05 8.37
CA GLY A 13 11.95 1.68 9.30
C GLY A 13 12.44 0.75 10.42
N GLU A 14 11.53 -0.04 11.00
CA GLU A 14 11.86 -1.06 12.03
C GLU A 14 12.81 -2.14 11.50
N ASN A 15 12.78 -2.42 10.19
CA ASN A 15 13.64 -3.41 9.54
C ASN A 15 14.89 -2.81 8.87
N GLY A 16 15.15 -1.51 9.05
CA GLY A 16 16.36 -0.85 8.54
C GLY A 16 16.40 -0.71 7.01
N HIS A 17 15.25 -0.68 6.36
CA HIS A 17 15.12 -0.47 4.92
C HIS A 17 14.85 1.00 4.59
N THR A 18 15.21 1.42 3.37
CA THR A 18 14.90 2.75 2.83
C THR A 18 13.94 2.60 1.66
N PRO A 19 12.76 3.25 1.68
CA PRO A 19 11.87 3.24 0.52
C PRO A 19 12.36 4.22 -0.55
N THR A 20 12.19 3.86 -1.81
CA THR A 20 12.52 4.72 -2.97
C THR A 20 11.65 5.99 -3.08
N GLY A 21 10.60 6.11 -2.28
CA GLY A 21 9.59 7.17 -2.37
C GLY A 21 8.53 6.95 -3.45
N ILE A 22 8.65 5.90 -4.27
CA ILE A 22 7.67 5.51 -5.28
C ILE A 22 6.64 4.55 -4.66
N ALA A 23 5.38 4.67 -5.06
CA ALA A 23 4.32 3.74 -4.71
C ALA A 23 3.62 3.22 -5.95
N TYR A 24 3.40 1.90 -6.02
CA TYR A 24 2.55 1.28 -7.02
C TYR A 24 1.27 0.79 -6.36
N GLU A 25 0.11 1.17 -6.90
CA GLU A 25 -1.19 0.69 -6.47
C GLU A 25 -1.83 -0.15 -7.59
N PHE A 26 -2.27 -1.35 -7.25
CA PHE A 26 -2.98 -2.25 -8.15
C PHE A 26 -4.39 -2.46 -7.61
N TYR A 27 -5.38 -1.93 -8.33
CA TYR A 27 -6.79 -2.09 -8.01
C TYR A 27 -7.29 -3.40 -8.64
N TYR A 28 -7.69 -4.36 -7.80
CA TYR A 28 -8.10 -5.68 -8.28
C TYR A 28 -9.56 -5.73 -8.71
N ASN A 29 -10.38 -4.79 -8.22
CA ASN A 29 -11.79 -4.69 -8.52
C ASN A 29 -12.25 -3.23 -8.55
N SER A 30 -13.43 -3.01 -9.11
CA SER A 30 -14.03 -1.69 -9.27
C SER A 30 -15.09 -1.40 -8.21
N PRO A 31 -15.20 -0.15 -7.73
CA PRO A 31 -16.31 0.28 -6.86
C PRO A 31 -17.68 0.21 -7.55
N ASN A 32 -17.71 0.07 -8.88
CA ASN A 32 -18.95 -0.14 -9.63
C ASN A 32 -19.36 -1.62 -9.71
N GLU A 33 -18.51 -2.55 -9.25
CA GLU A 33 -18.71 -4.00 -9.40
C GLU A 33 -18.87 -4.71 -8.05
N VAL A 34 -18.23 -4.22 -6.99
CA VAL A 34 -18.29 -4.82 -5.65
C VAL A 34 -18.61 -3.78 -4.57
N PRO A 35 -19.19 -4.20 -3.43
CA PRO A 35 -19.33 -3.33 -2.26
C PRO A 35 -17.98 -2.78 -1.76
N GLU A 36 -18.00 -1.64 -1.08
CA GLU A 36 -16.79 -1.01 -0.54
C GLU A 36 -15.99 -1.93 0.38
N SER A 37 -16.66 -2.78 1.18
CA SER A 37 -16.02 -3.75 2.07
C SER A 37 -15.15 -4.77 1.33
N ASP A 38 -15.42 -4.98 0.05
CA ASP A 38 -14.80 -6.01 -0.77
C ASP A 38 -13.77 -5.40 -1.74
N LEU A 39 -13.57 -4.07 -1.70
CA LEU A 39 -12.57 -3.41 -2.52
C LEU A 39 -11.16 -3.83 -2.11
N LEU A 40 -10.40 -4.35 -3.08
CA LEU A 40 -9.06 -4.86 -2.85
C LEU A 40 -8.05 -4.04 -3.66
N THR A 41 -7.07 -3.48 -2.94
CA THR A 41 -5.93 -2.78 -3.53
C THR A 41 -4.64 -3.38 -2.98
N LYS A 42 -3.72 -3.77 -3.87
CA LYS A 42 -2.35 -4.11 -3.49
C LYS A 42 -1.47 -2.88 -3.63
N ILE A 43 -0.75 -2.55 -2.56
CA ILE A 43 0.22 -1.46 -2.53
C ILE A 43 1.63 -2.07 -2.47
N ILE A 44 2.54 -1.57 -3.31
CA ILE A 44 3.95 -1.95 -3.31
C ILE A 44 4.79 -0.69 -3.13
N LEU A 45 5.68 -0.71 -2.13
CA LEU A 45 6.72 0.29 -1.93
C LEU A 45 8.08 -0.36 -2.26
N PRO A 46 8.74 0.00 -3.38
CA PRO A 46 10.08 -0.47 -3.68
C PRO A 46 11.08 0.12 -2.68
N LEU A 47 12.06 -0.69 -2.30
CA LEU A 47 13.17 -0.34 -1.42
C LEU A 47 14.43 -0.05 -2.25
N GLU A 48 15.37 0.69 -1.66
CA GLU A 48 16.72 0.92 -2.20
C GLU A 48 17.60 -0.34 -2.19
#